data_AF-A0A7V2MD41-F1
#
_entry.id   AF-A0A7V2MD41-F1
#
_cell.length_a   1.000
_cell.length_b   1.000
_cell.length_c   1.000
_cell.angle_alpha   90.00
_cell.angle_beta   90.00
_cell.angle_gamma   90.00
#
_symmetry.space_group_name_H-M   'P 1'
#
loop_
_entity.id
_entity.type
_entity.pdbx_description
1 polymer ?
#
loop_
_entity_poly.entity_id
_entity_poly.type
_entity_poly.pdbx_seq_one_letter_code
_entity_poly.pdbx_strand_id
1 'polypeptide(L)'
;MRRWFIPLAAVLCATALAAEPAKSDKSPEQLEAEYTAMIEKRTADLVAKLELADESTVAAVHRIIAAQYRRLRDWHDANGPQLKELRKSDTSDAKERIESIQATLKPIHDQFLADLAAHLSPQQVEKVKDLLTYNVVHVTYAAYCDMIPRLTDEQKAKIKAWLIE
;
A
#
# COMPACT_ATOMS: atom_id res chain seq x y z
N MET A 1 -68.25 13.94 -16.34
CA MET A 1 -67.61 14.93 -15.44
C MET A 1 -67.48 14.32 -14.05
N ARG A 2 -66.22 14.08 -13.64
CA ARG A 2 -65.65 14.16 -12.28
C ARG A 2 -66.63 14.18 -11.08
N ARG A 3 -66.62 13.10 -10.28
CA ARG A 3 -66.23 13.06 -8.84
C ARG A 3 -66.72 11.77 -8.18
N TRP A 4 -65.79 10.98 -7.63
CA TRP A 4 -66.08 10.16 -6.46
C TRP A 4 -64.83 10.07 -5.56
N PHE A 5 -65.06 9.82 -4.28
CA PHE A 5 -64.23 10.11 -3.11
C PHE A 5 -63.72 8.80 -2.46
N ILE A 6 -62.46 8.81 -1.97
CA ILE A 6 -61.91 8.09 -0.77
C ILE A 6 -61.60 6.58 -0.93
N PRO A 7 -60.67 5.93 -0.17
CA PRO A 7 -59.62 6.37 0.77
C PRO A 7 -58.19 5.83 0.52
N LEU A 8 -57.26 6.50 1.20
CA LEU A 8 -56.01 6.02 1.82
C LEU A 8 -56.07 4.57 2.39
N ALA A 9 -55.17 3.68 1.96
CA ALA A 9 -54.66 2.57 2.78
C ALA A 9 -53.32 2.07 2.25
N ALA A 10 -52.30 2.21 3.09
CA ALA A 10 -50.96 1.67 2.92
C ALA A 10 -50.98 0.14 2.89
N VAL A 11 -50.15 -0.47 2.05
CA VAL A 11 -49.14 -1.46 2.46
C VAL A 11 -48.04 -1.45 1.40
N LEU A 12 -46.99 -0.67 1.67
CA LEU A 12 -45.69 -0.79 1.04
C LEU A 12 -45.01 -2.02 1.66
N CYS A 13 -45.19 -3.20 1.09
CA CYS A 13 -44.37 -4.36 1.46
C CYS A 13 -43.10 -4.31 0.60
N ALA A 14 -42.22 -3.36 0.93
CA ALA A 14 -40.86 -3.37 0.44
C ALA A 14 -40.20 -4.61 1.05
N THR A 15 -39.97 -5.62 0.22
CA THR A 15 -39.05 -6.71 0.50
C THR A 15 -37.68 -6.09 0.74
N ALA A 16 -37.32 -5.87 2.00
CA ALA A 16 -35.94 -5.62 2.38
C ALA A 16 -35.21 -6.97 2.23
N LEU A 17 -34.76 -7.26 1.02
CA LEU A 17 -33.67 -8.20 0.80
C LEU A 17 -32.46 -7.52 1.43
N ALA A 18 -32.14 -7.91 2.67
CA ALA A 18 -30.86 -7.56 3.26
C ALA A 18 -29.79 -8.17 2.36
N ALA A 19 -29.13 -7.33 1.56
CA ALA A 19 -27.93 -7.73 0.86
C ALA A 19 -26.87 -7.98 1.93
N GLU A 20 -26.69 -9.25 2.32
CA GLU A 20 -25.49 -9.66 3.03
C GLU A 20 -24.27 -9.25 2.20
N PRO A 21 -23.20 -8.74 2.82
CA PRO A 21 -21.97 -8.45 2.09
C PRO A 21 -21.50 -9.75 1.44
N ALA A 22 -21.41 -9.76 0.11
CA ALA A 22 -20.97 -10.91 -0.66
C ALA A 22 -19.61 -11.37 -0.12
N LYS A 23 -19.60 -12.51 0.58
CA LYS A 23 -18.36 -13.23 0.89
C LYS A 23 -17.84 -13.74 -0.46
N SER A 24 -16.60 -13.41 -0.79
CA SER A 24 -15.91 -13.97 -1.96
C SER A 24 -16.01 -15.49 -1.92
N ASP A 25 -16.59 -16.12 -2.94
CA ASP A 25 -16.73 -17.59 -3.07
C ASP A 25 -15.39 -18.34 -3.24
N LYS A 26 -14.26 -17.61 -3.22
CA LYS A 26 -12.93 -18.18 -3.44
C LYS A 26 -12.38 -18.88 -2.19
N SER A 27 -11.80 -20.07 -2.38
CA SER A 27 -11.09 -20.77 -1.32
C SER A 27 -9.82 -20.02 -0.89
N PRO A 28 -9.29 -20.28 0.32
CA PRO A 28 -8.01 -19.71 0.75
C PRO A 28 -6.87 -19.98 -0.24
N GLU A 29 -6.82 -21.17 -0.83
CA GLU A 29 -5.81 -21.54 -1.83
C GLU A 29 -5.95 -20.70 -3.12
N GLN A 30 -7.18 -20.43 -3.55
CA GLN A 30 -7.44 -19.57 -4.72
C GLN A 30 -7.02 -18.13 -4.44
N LEU A 31 -7.30 -17.61 -3.25
CA LEU A 31 -6.86 -16.28 -2.83
C LEU A 31 -5.32 -16.18 -2.79
N GLU A 32 -4.64 -17.20 -2.27
CA GLU A 32 -3.18 -17.26 -2.27
C GLU A 32 -2.58 -17.35 -3.68
N ALA A 33 -3.20 -18.12 -4.58
CA ALA A 33 -2.76 -18.23 -5.97
C ALA A 33 -2.90 -16.89 -6.71
N GLU A 34 -4.02 -16.19 -6.52
CA GLU A 34 -4.25 -14.86 -7.11
C GLU A 34 -3.29 -13.82 -6.55
N TYR A 35 -3.06 -13.81 -5.23
CA TYR A 35 -2.09 -12.93 -4.61
C TYR A 35 -0.69 -13.18 -5.15
N THR A 36 -0.29 -14.46 -5.25
CA THR A 36 1.00 -14.87 -5.82
C THR A 36 1.14 -14.35 -7.26
N ALA A 37 0.16 -14.62 -8.13
CA ALA A 37 0.21 -14.14 -9.52
C ALA A 37 0.30 -12.60 -9.61
N MET A 38 -0.38 -11.89 -8.72
CA MET A 38 -0.34 -10.42 -8.67
C MET A 38 1.05 -9.89 -8.28
N ILE A 39 1.65 -10.41 -7.20
CA ILE A 39 2.97 -9.95 -6.75
C ILE A 39 4.06 -10.36 -7.74
N GLU A 40 3.96 -11.53 -8.35
CA GLU A 40 4.89 -11.98 -9.40
C GLU A 40 4.85 -11.04 -10.60
N LYS A 41 3.66 -10.70 -11.10
CA LYS A 41 3.51 -9.74 -12.19
C LYS A 41 4.09 -8.36 -11.84
N ARG A 42 3.74 -7.83 -10.67
CA ARG A 42 4.24 -6.52 -10.21
C ARG A 42 5.76 -6.50 -10.08
N THR A 43 6.32 -7.57 -9.53
CA THR A 43 7.76 -7.71 -9.34
C THR A 43 8.47 -7.83 -10.68
N ALA A 44 7.97 -8.63 -11.61
CA ALA A 44 8.52 -8.73 -12.96
C ALA A 44 8.50 -7.38 -13.69
N ASP A 45 7.37 -6.66 -13.66
CA ASP A 45 7.23 -5.33 -14.25
C ASP A 45 8.21 -4.32 -13.64
N LEU A 46 8.46 -4.40 -12.33
CA LEU A 46 9.41 -3.55 -11.63
C LEU A 46 10.85 -3.86 -12.04
N VAL A 47 11.24 -5.14 -11.98
CA VAL A 47 12.61 -5.57 -12.28
C VAL A 47 12.96 -5.31 -13.75
N ALA A 48 12.00 -5.44 -14.67
CA ALA A 48 12.19 -5.06 -16.07
C ALA A 48 12.58 -3.57 -16.21
N LYS A 49 11.99 -2.67 -15.40
CA LYS A 49 12.32 -1.23 -15.40
C LYS A 49 13.66 -0.91 -14.75
N LEU A 50 14.25 -1.83 -13.99
CA LEU A 50 15.58 -1.63 -13.42
C LEU A 50 16.67 -1.72 -14.50
N GLU A 51 16.42 -2.45 -15.59
CA GLU A 51 17.35 -2.63 -16.72
C GLU A 51 18.70 -3.19 -16.28
N LEU A 52 18.67 -4.21 -15.40
CA LEU A 52 19.85 -4.88 -14.90
C LEU A 52 20.44 -5.81 -15.98
N ALA A 53 21.77 -5.82 -16.13
CA ALA A 53 22.45 -6.60 -17.15
C ALA A 53 22.64 -8.09 -16.77
N ASP A 54 22.80 -8.38 -15.48
CA ASP A 54 23.10 -9.73 -14.99
C ASP A 54 21.81 -10.48 -14.60
N GLU A 55 21.55 -11.61 -15.27
CA GLU A 55 20.34 -12.42 -15.06
C GLU A 55 20.26 -13.00 -13.64
N SER A 56 21.41 -13.31 -13.02
CA SER A 56 21.42 -13.85 -11.67
C SER A 56 20.99 -12.79 -10.63
N THR A 57 21.41 -11.55 -10.85
CA THR A 57 21.03 -10.36 -10.08
C THR A 57 19.56 -10.05 -10.28
N VAL A 58 19.06 -10.12 -11.52
CA VAL A 58 17.63 -9.99 -11.85
C VAL A 58 16.80 -10.99 -11.03
N ALA A 59 17.18 -12.28 -11.07
CA ALA A 59 16.47 -13.32 -10.33
C ALA A 59 16.55 -13.13 -8.80
N ALA A 60 17.70 -12.69 -8.28
CA ALA A 60 17.87 -12.40 -6.85
C ALA A 60 16.97 -11.24 -6.41
N VAL A 61 17.02 -10.11 -7.10
CA VAL A 61 16.21 -8.91 -6.80
C VAL A 61 14.72 -9.21 -6.92
N HIS A 62 14.32 -9.98 -7.93
CA HIS A 62 12.94 -10.44 -8.09
C HIS A 62 12.46 -11.21 -6.84
N ARG A 63 13.23 -12.22 -6.39
CA ARG A 63 12.88 -12.97 -5.17
C ARG A 63 12.82 -12.08 -3.93
N ILE A 64 13.74 -11.13 -3.79
CA ILE A 64 13.81 -10.22 -2.63
C ILE A 64 12.55 -9.34 -2.57
N ILE A 65 12.15 -8.74 -3.69
CA ILE A 65 10.97 -7.86 -3.76
C ILE A 65 9.68 -8.67 -3.55
N ALA A 66 9.54 -9.84 -4.18
CA ALA A 66 8.39 -10.71 -3.97
C ALA A 66 8.27 -11.16 -2.49
N ALA A 67 9.41 -11.51 -1.86
CA ALA A 67 9.45 -11.84 -0.44
C ALA A 67 9.06 -10.65 0.44
N GLN A 68 9.48 -9.43 0.08
CA GLN A 68 9.11 -8.23 0.82
C GLN A 68 7.60 -7.97 0.81
N TYR A 69 6.93 -8.16 -0.33
CA TYR A 69 5.46 -8.08 -0.38
C TYR A 69 4.80 -9.08 0.58
N ARG A 70 5.31 -10.32 0.65
CA ARG A 70 4.79 -11.33 1.59
C ARG A 70 5.04 -10.93 3.05
N ARG A 71 6.27 -10.53 3.39
CA ARG A 71 6.62 -10.08 4.75
C ARG A 71 5.73 -8.94 5.23
N LEU A 72 5.47 -7.95 4.36
CA LEU A 72 4.58 -6.83 4.68
C LEU A 72 3.12 -7.29 4.84
N ARG A 73 2.64 -8.18 3.97
CA ARG A 73 1.31 -8.77 4.12
C ARG A 73 1.18 -9.52 5.44
N ASP A 74 2.11 -10.42 5.75
CA ASP A 74 2.09 -11.21 6.98
C ASP A 74 2.08 -10.31 8.22
N TRP A 75 2.88 -9.23 8.18
CA TRP A 75 2.88 -8.23 9.25
C TRP A 75 1.52 -7.54 9.39
N HIS A 76 0.90 -7.14 8.28
CA HIS A 76 -0.42 -6.50 8.29
C HIS A 76 -1.54 -7.47 8.73
N ASP A 77 -1.48 -8.72 8.32
CA ASP A 77 -2.46 -9.75 8.69
C ASP A 77 -2.36 -10.03 10.20
N ALA A 78 -1.15 -10.10 10.76
CA ALA A 78 -0.91 -10.31 12.19
C ALA A 78 -1.29 -9.11 13.07
N ASN A 79 -0.98 -7.88 12.63
CA ASN A 79 -1.08 -6.68 13.48
C ASN A 79 -2.31 -5.81 13.16
N GLY A 80 -2.88 -5.94 11.97
CA GLY A 80 -3.97 -5.10 11.45
C GLY A 80 -5.21 -5.06 12.35
N PRO A 81 -5.74 -6.20 12.82
CA PRO A 81 -6.89 -6.22 13.72
C PRO A 81 -6.64 -5.44 15.02
N GLN A 82 -5.49 -5.69 15.68
CA GLN A 82 -5.13 -4.98 16.91
C GLN A 82 -4.94 -3.49 16.68
N LEU A 83 -4.24 -3.09 15.61
CA LEU A 83 -4.06 -1.69 15.27
C LEU A 83 -5.39 -0.99 14.96
N LYS A 84 -6.33 -1.68 14.31
CA LYS A 84 -7.67 -1.15 14.04
C LYS A 84 -8.44 -0.88 15.33
N GLU A 85 -8.36 -1.78 16.32
CA GLU A 85 -9.02 -1.58 17.61
C GLU A 85 -8.34 -0.47 18.42
N LEU A 86 -7.01 -0.44 18.48
CA LEU A 86 -6.26 0.61 19.20
C LEU A 86 -6.57 2.01 18.67
N ARG A 87 -6.71 2.17 17.35
CA ARG A 87 -7.01 3.45 16.70
C ARG A 87 -8.41 4.01 17.01
N LYS A 88 -9.27 3.25 17.70
CA LYS A 88 -10.56 3.75 18.21
C LYS A 88 -10.41 4.52 19.53
N SER A 89 -9.24 4.44 20.18
CA SER A 89 -8.91 5.11 21.44
C SER A 89 -7.87 6.20 21.21
N ASP A 90 -8.11 7.39 21.78
CA ASP A 90 -7.19 8.54 21.72
C ASP A 90 -6.28 8.69 22.94
N THR A 91 -6.24 7.68 23.82
CA THR A 91 -5.40 7.67 25.02
C THR A 91 -3.91 7.63 24.68
N SER A 92 -3.06 8.14 25.57
CA SER A 92 -1.60 8.04 25.42
C SER A 92 -1.14 6.59 25.34
N ASP A 93 -1.68 5.70 26.18
CA ASP A 93 -1.40 4.26 26.14
C ASP A 93 -1.71 3.64 24.78
N ALA A 94 -2.86 3.99 24.16
CA ALA A 94 -3.21 3.48 22.84
C ALA A 94 -2.21 3.95 21.78
N LYS A 95 -1.77 5.21 21.85
CA LYS A 95 -0.77 5.78 20.92
C LYS A 95 0.60 5.10 21.08
N GLU A 96 1.08 4.96 22.30
CA GLU A 96 2.35 4.28 22.61
C GLU A 96 2.35 2.83 22.12
N ARG A 97 1.21 2.12 22.28
CA ARG A 97 1.05 0.75 21.77
C ARG A 97 1.03 0.70 20.24
N ILE A 98 0.38 1.65 19.57
CA ILE A 98 0.39 1.75 18.10
C ILE A 98 1.82 1.97 17.61
N GLU A 99 2.54 2.92 18.20
CA GLU A 99 3.93 3.23 17.85
C GLU A 99 4.85 2.02 18.07
N SER A 100 4.70 1.32 19.21
CA SER A 100 5.48 0.11 19.51
C SER A 100 5.25 -1.00 18.48
N ILE A 101 4.00 -1.23 18.07
CA ILE A 101 3.68 -2.20 17.01
C ILE A 101 4.29 -1.74 15.69
N GLN A 102 4.09 -0.49 15.29
CA GLN A 102 4.62 0.04 14.03
C GLN A 102 6.15 0.01 13.98
N ALA A 103 6.84 0.20 15.10
CA ALA A 103 8.30 0.09 15.19
C ALA A 103 8.82 -1.30 14.77
N THR A 104 7.99 -2.35 14.87
CA THR A 104 8.36 -3.70 14.40
C THR A 104 8.43 -3.84 12.87
N LEU A 105 7.98 -2.83 12.11
CA LEU A 105 8.24 -2.75 10.66
C LEU A 105 9.70 -2.41 10.36
N LYS A 106 10.40 -1.72 11.27
CA LYS A 106 11.76 -1.24 11.01
C LYS A 106 12.73 -2.39 10.72
N PRO A 107 12.77 -3.49 11.50
CA PRO A 107 13.62 -4.63 11.17
C PRO A 107 13.29 -5.28 9.82
N ILE A 108 12.01 -5.33 9.41
CA ILE A 108 11.59 -5.84 8.11
C ILE A 108 12.14 -4.94 6.98
N HIS A 109 12.06 -3.63 7.17
CA HIS A 109 12.60 -2.65 6.23
C HIS A 109 14.13 -2.71 6.13
N ASP A 110 14.82 -2.73 7.28
CA ASP A 110 16.29 -2.80 7.33
C ASP A 110 16.80 -4.08 6.63
N GLN A 111 16.15 -5.22 6.86
CA GLN A 111 16.49 -6.49 6.20
C GLN A 111 16.29 -6.41 4.69
N PHE A 112 15.18 -5.81 4.23
CA PHE A 112 14.93 -5.63 2.80
C PHE A 112 16.02 -4.80 2.12
N LEU A 113 16.44 -3.70 2.75
CA LEU A 113 17.52 -2.88 2.21
C LEU A 113 18.86 -3.61 2.22
N ALA A 114 19.15 -4.39 3.26
CA ALA A 114 20.35 -5.21 3.33
C ALA A 114 20.37 -6.29 2.22
N ASP A 115 19.23 -6.97 2.01
CA ASP A 115 19.06 -7.98 0.97
C ASP A 115 19.30 -7.36 -0.42
N LEU A 116 18.74 -6.18 -0.70
CA LEU A 116 18.97 -5.47 -1.97
C LEU A 116 20.41 -5.00 -2.13
N ALA A 117 21.02 -4.43 -1.10
CA ALA A 117 22.37 -3.87 -1.15
C ALA A 117 23.45 -4.94 -1.38
N ALA A 118 23.14 -6.22 -1.14
CA ALA A 118 24.03 -7.34 -1.49
C ALA A 118 24.14 -7.55 -3.03
N HIS A 119 23.20 -7.02 -3.81
CA HIS A 119 23.08 -7.25 -5.25
C HIS A 119 23.06 -5.97 -6.08
N LEU A 120 22.78 -4.83 -5.46
CA LEU A 120 22.54 -3.55 -6.13
C LEU A 120 23.44 -2.44 -5.58
N SER A 121 23.84 -1.52 -6.47
CA SER A 121 24.44 -0.26 -6.06
C SER A 121 23.44 0.61 -5.28
N PRO A 122 23.92 1.57 -4.45
CA PRO A 122 23.03 2.48 -3.73
C PRO A 122 22.03 3.20 -4.65
N GLN A 123 22.45 3.61 -5.85
CA GLN A 123 21.58 4.26 -6.84
C GLN A 123 20.49 3.33 -7.37
N GLN A 124 20.81 2.06 -7.57
CA GLN A 124 19.81 1.06 -7.97
C GLN A 124 18.85 0.73 -6.83
N VAL A 125 19.30 0.72 -5.58
CA VAL A 125 18.42 0.57 -4.41
C VAL A 125 17.42 1.73 -4.33
N GLU A 126 17.87 2.98 -4.52
CA GLU A 126 16.95 4.13 -4.61
C GLU A 126 15.97 3.99 -5.78
N LYS A 127 16.43 3.55 -6.96
CA LYS A 127 15.55 3.26 -8.11
C LYS A 127 14.49 2.20 -7.77
N VAL A 128 14.83 1.16 -6.99
CA VAL A 128 13.84 0.18 -6.50
C VAL A 128 12.80 0.84 -5.61
N LYS A 129 13.22 1.70 -4.66
CA LYS A 129 12.29 2.43 -3.78
C LYS A 129 11.36 3.34 -4.58
N ASP A 130 11.89 4.08 -5.55
CA ASP A 130 11.10 4.92 -6.44
C ASP A 130 10.07 4.09 -7.20
N LEU A 131 10.47 2.95 -7.78
CA LEU A 131 9.55 2.10 -8.53
C LEU A 131 8.47 1.47 -7.63
N LEU A 132 8.81 1.05 -6.40
CA LEU A 132 7.84 0.53 -5.42
C LEU A 132 6.83 1.58 -4.96
N THR A 133 7.21 2.86 -5.00
CA THR A 133 6.39 4.01 -4.60
C THR A 133 5.85 4.78 -5.79
N TYR A 134 5.84 4.19 -7.00
CA TYR A 134 5.33 4.80 -8.23
C TYR A 134 5.96 6.15 -8.57
N ASN A 135 7.22 6.35 -8.20
CA ASN A 135 8.01 7.54 -8.45
C ASN A 135 7.38 8.81 -7.83
N VAL A 136 6.63 8.65 -6.73
CA VAL A 136 5.86 9.72 -6.09
C VAL A 136 6.73 10.87 -5.63
N VAL A 137 7.97 10.61 -5.18
CA VAL A 137 8.92 11.68 -4.81
C VAL A 137 9.15 12.62 -5.99
N HIS A 138 9.49 12.07 -7.16
CA HIS A 138 9.75 12.85 -8.36
C HIS A 138 8.50 13.61 -8.83
N VAL A 139 7.37 12.90 -8.95
CA VAL A 139 6.10 13.48 -9.45
C VAL A 139 5.62 14.61 -8.54
N THR A 140 5.64 14.38 -7.22
CA THR A 140 5.14 15.35 -6.25
C THR A 140 6.07 16.56 -6.14
N TYR A 141 7.38 16.33 -6.14
CA TYR A 141 8.36 17.41 -6.12
C TYR A 141 8.25 18.31 -7.36
N ALA A 142 8.11 17.71 -8.54
CA ALA A 142 7.92 18.45 -9.79
C ALA A 142 6.63 19.28 -9.76
N ALA A 143 5.52 18.70 -9.32
CA ALA A 143 4.24 19.40 -9.19
C ALA A 143 4.33 20.59 -8.24
N TYR A 144 4.98 20.45 -7.08
CA TYR A 144 5.18 21.58 -6.16
C TYR A 144 6.05 22.69 -6.73
N CYS A 145 7.10 22.35 -7.48
CA CYS A 145 7.96 23.33 -8.13
C CYS A 145 7.22 24.10 -9.25
N ASP A 146 6.34 23.42 -10.00
CA ASP A 146 5.52 24.02 -11.05
C ASP A 146 4.42 24.93 -10.47
N MET A 147 3.72 24.46 -9.44
CA MET A 147 2.66 25.21 -8.76
C MET A 147 3.18 26.43 -8.00
N ILE A 148 4.42 26.38 -7.49
CA ILE A 148 5.02 27.46 -6.70
C ILE A 148 6.40 27.81 -7.28
N PRO A 149 6.45 28.56 -8.40
CA PRO A 149 7.72 28.86 -9.10
C PRO A 149 8.71 29.69 -8.27
N ARG A 150 8.24 30.33 -7.19
CA ARG A 150 9.03 31.22 -6.32
C ARG A 150 9.70 30.50 -5.15
N LEU A 151 9.64 29.16 -5.09
CA LEU A 151 10.35 28.40 -4.06
C LEU A 151 11.85 28.67 -4.13
N THR A 152 12.44 29.02 -2.98
CA THR A 152 13.90 29.13 -2.84
C THR A 152 14.55 27.74 -2.89
N ASP A 153 15.85 27.70 -3.13
CA ASP A 153 16.59 26.43 -3.16
C ASP A 153 16.56 25.70 -1.81
N GLU A 154 16.57 26.45 -0.70
CA GLU A 154 16.40 25.89 0.65
C GLU A 154 15.02 25.25 0.84
N GLN A 155 13.96 25.92 0.38
CA GLN A 155 12.61 25.38 0.46
C GLN A 155 12.44 24.13 -0.41
N LYS A 156 12.99 24.15 -1.63
CA LYS A 156 13.02 22.98 -2.51
C LYS A 156 13.76 21.80 -1.88
N ALA A 157 14.92 22.04 -1.27
CA ALA A 157 15.68 21.01 -0.58
C ALA A 157 14.88 20.40 0.58
N LYS A 158 14.20 21.24 1.37
CA LYS A 158 13.36 20.79 2.49
C LYS A 158 12.15 19.98 2.06
N ILE A 159 11.45 20.43 1.01
CA ILE A 159 10.34 19.67 0.40
C ILE A 159 10.83 18.31 -0.08
N LYS A 160 11.97 18.26 -0.78
CA LYS A 160 12.52 17.00 -1.26
C LYS A 160 12.92 16.07 -0.11
N ALA A 161 13.49 16.59 0.97
CA ALA A 161 13.85 15.80 2.15
C ALA A 161 12.62 15.15 2.79
N TRP A 162 11.53 15.90 2.96
CA TRP A 162 10.26 15.37 3.51
C TRP A 162 9.57 14.34 2.61
N LEU A 163 9.82 14.39 1.30
CA LEU A 163 9.29 13.38 0.39
C LEU A 163 10.09 12.07 0.42
N ILE A 164 11.37 12.14 0.83
CA ILE A 164 12.27 10.98 0.89
C ILE A 164 12.16 10.23 2.24
N GLU A 165 11.85 10.96 3.32
CA GLU A 165 11.64 10.43 4.68
C GLU A 165 10.53 9.38 4.74
#